data_AF-A0A1Z8M069-F1
#
_entry.id   AF-A0A1Z8M069-F1
#
_cell.length_a   1.000
_cell.length_b   1.000
_cell.length_c   1.000
_cell.angle_alpha   90.00
_cell.angle_beta   90.00
_cell.angle_gamma   90.00
#
_symmetry.space_group_name_H-M   'P 1'
#
loop_
_entity.id
_entity.type
_entity.pdbx_description
1 polymer ?
#
loop_
_entity_poly.entity_id
_entity_poly.type
_entity_poly.pdbx_seq_one_letter_code
_entity_poly.pdbx_strand_id
1 'polypeptide(L)'
;MMFIAAMFSLGLGESDFVTLAWFLVVILFLIALVIRGSKPYVPEMILLELCPLRSKDPGQITLSKRSRALHRAAGGDASGRWVGTSVMLMVIAGGLFYSMYWLRGVIVGYWDIGRVVLLVFYPAALWIAGALSVVLRMLCYVDSRIRTEGWDVELAIRAEVLRQFPEDEGFGEATVSGPSASQKNVAATPEPATPEPATPEPATLRGGG
;
A
#
# COMPACT_ATOMS: atom_id res chain seq x y z
N MET A 1 -36.81 9.47 -14.61
CA MET A 1 -38.27 9.39 -14.79
C MET A 1 -38.78 7.96 -14.99
N MET A 2 -38.13 7.09 -15.79
CA MET A 2 -38.55 5.67 -15.91
C MET A 2 -38.50 4.87 -14.60
N PHE A 3 -37.59 5.19 -13.68
CA PHE A 3 -37.51 4.53 -12.37
C PHE A 3 -38.76 4.78 -11.50
N ILE A 4 -39.39 5.96 -11.60
CA ILE A 4 -40.56 6.34 -10.80
C ILE A 4 -41.83 5.62 -11.28
N ALA A 5 -41.93 5.31 -12.57
CA ALA A 5 -43.05 4.54 -13.11
C ALA A 5 -42.98 3.05 -12.72
N ALA A 6 -41.77 2.49 -12.59
CA ALA A 6 -41.56 1.15 -12.06
C ALA A 6 -41.87 1.06 -10.55
N MET A 7 -41.78 2.18 -9.80
CA MET A 7 -42.07 2.25 -8.35
C MET A 7 -43.54 1.99 -8.02
N PHE A 8 -44.49 2.45 -8.85
CA PHE A 8 -45.92 2.28 -8.55
C PHE A 8 -46.42 0.87 -8.87
N SER A 9 -45.75 0.17 -9.79
CA SER A 9 -46.16 -1.17 -10.24
C SER A 9 -45.70 -2.31 -9.32
N LEU A 10 -44.79 -2.05 -8.38
CA LEU A 10 -44.18 -3.07 -7.49
C LEU A 10 -44.73 -3.08 -6.06
N GLY A 11 -45.64 -2.17 -5.69
CA GLY A 11 -46.32 -2.21 -4.39
C GLY A 11 -45.42 -2.04 -3.17
N LEU A 12 -44.26 -1.38 -3.32
CA LEU A 12 -43.34 -1.10 -2.21
C LEU A 12 -43.81 0.17 -1.47
N GLY A 13 -43.94 0.11 -0.15
CA GLY A 13 -44.25 1.27 0.67
C GLY A 13 -43.13 2.31 0.61
N GLU A 14 -43.44 3.59 0.88
CA GLU A 14 -42.46 4.69 0.88
C GLU A 14 -41.29 4.40 1.84
N SER A 15 -41.53 3.66 2.93
CA SER A 15 -40.52 3.16 3.86
C SER A 15 -39.58 2.10 3.28
N ASP A 16 -40.10 1.20 2.45
CA ASP A 16 -39.34 0.09 1.88
C ASP A 16 -38.39 0.59 0.80
N PHE A 17 -38.83 1.62 0.05
CA PHE A 17 -38.00 2.29 -0.95
C PHE A 17 -36.82 3.04 -0.32
N VAL A 18 -37.05 3.82 0.74
CA VAL A 18 -35.97 4.55 1.42
C VAL A 18 -34.93 3.57 1.97
N THR A 19 -35.40 2.46 2.54
CA THR A 19 -34.54 1.40 3.08
C THR A 19 -33.71 0.74 1.97
N LEU A 20 -34.35 0.33 0.87
CA LEU A 20 -33.67 -0.27 -0.29
C LEU A 20 -32.69 0.69 -0.97
N ALA A 21 -33.07 1.96 -1.13
CA ALA A 21 -32.20 2.98 -1.70
C ALA A 21 -30.95 3.18 -0.84
N TRP A 22 -31.10 3.16 0.49
CA TRP A 22 -29.97 3.25 1.42
C TRP A 22 -29.03 2.05 1.29
N PHE A 23 -29.56 0.83 1.28
CA PHE A 23 -28.76 -0.38 1.06
C PHE A 23 -28.06 -0.36 -0.30
N LEU A 24 -28.74 0.07 -1.37
CA LEU A 24 -28.18 0.16 -2.70
C LEU A 24 -27.04 1.19 -2.78
N VAL A 25 -27.18 2.35 -2.13
CA VAL A 25 -26.10 3.37 -2.06
C VAL A 25 -24.89 2.83 -1.30
N VAL A 26 -25.09 2.15 -0.18
CA VAL A 26 -23.99 1.53 0.58
C VAL A 26 -23.31 0.43 -0.24
N ILE A 27 -24.07 -0.45 -0.89
CA ILE A 27 -23.53 -1.51 -1.74
C ILE A 27 -22.75 -0.91 -2.92
N LEU A 28 -23.29 0.09 -3.60
CA LEU A 28 -22.58 0.78 -4.68
C LEU A 28 -21.30 1.46 -4.20
N PHE A 29 -21.33 2.05 -3.00
CA PHE A 29 -20.14 2.64 -2.39
C PHE A 29 -19.06 1.58 -2.08
N LEU A 30 -19.45 0.43 -1.51
CA LEU A 30 -18.53 -0.68 -1.25
C LEU A 30 -17.97 -1.27 -2.54
N ILE A 31 -18.80 -1.46 -3.56
CA ILE A 31 -18.37 -1.90 -4.89
C ILE A 31 -17.39 -0.88 -5.50
N ALA A 32 -17.69 0.42 -5.41
CA ALA A 32 -16.80 1.47 -5.90
C ALA A 32 -15.46 1.49 -5.16
N LEU A 33 -15.45 1.25 -3.84
CA LEU A 33 -14.24 1.06 -3.04
C LEU A 33 -13.41 -0.12 -3.56
N VAL A 34 -14.04 -1.28 -3.77
CA VAL A 34 -13.36 -2.49 -4.25
C VAL A 34 -12.80 -2.30 -5.67
N ILE A 35 -13.56 -1.69 -6.58
CA ILE A 35 -13.11 -1.38 -7.95
C ILE A 35 -11.95 -0.39 -7.91
N ARG A 36 -12.02 0.62 -7.04
CA ARG A 36 -10.95 1.62 -6.88
C ARG A 36 -9.69 1.03 -6.25
N GLY A 37 -9.84 0.05 -5.36
CA GLY A 37 -8.74 -0.66 -4.72
C GLY A 37 -8.06 -1.71 -5.59
N SER A 38 -8.74 -2.23 -6.61
CA SER A 38 -8.19 -3.25 -7.51
C SER A 38 -7.34 -2.69 -8.67
N LYS A 39 -7.35 -1.36 -8.88
CA LYS A 39 -6.44 -0.67 -9.83
C LYS A 39 -5.79 0.57 -9.18
N PRO A 40 -4.97 0.37 -8.13
CA PRO A 40 -4.23 1.45 -7.52
C PRO A 40 -3.16 1.96 -8.52
N TYR A 41 -3.01 3.27 -8.61
CA TYR A 41 -1.97 4.02 -9.36
C TYR A 41 -2.07 4.18 -10.90
N VAL A 42 -3.16 3.74 -11.57
CA VAL A 42 -3.32 3.90 -13.04
C VAL A 42 -3.28 5.36 -13.54
N PRO A 43 -4.14 6.30 -13.09
CA PRO A 43 -4.04 7.71 -13.48
C PRO A 43 -2.67 8.35 -13.25
N GLU A 44 -1.95 7.94 -12.21
CA GLU A 44 -0.64 8.47 -11.85
C GLU A 44 0.46 7.98 -12.82
N MET A 45 0.41 6.70 -13.22
CA MET A 45 1.28 6.16 -14.29
C MET A 45 1.05 6.86 -15.64
N ILE A 46 -0.20 7.24 -15.95
CA ILE A 46 -0.52 7.97 -17.17
C ILE A 46 0.02 9.40 -17.11
N LEU A 47 -0.13 10.05 -15.96
CA LEU A 47 0.16 11.48 -15.81
C LEU A 47 1.64 11.78 -15.59
N LEU A 48 2.36 10.94 -14.84
CA LEU A 48 3.77 11.16 -14.50
C LEU A 48 4.76 10.34 -15.35
N GLU A 49 4.43 9.10 -15.69
CA GLU A 49 5.34 8.24 -16.48
C GLU A 49 5.02 8.27 -17.96
N LEU A 50 3.92 8.94 -18.36
CA LEU A 50 3.46 9.07 -19.75
C LEU A 50 3.45 7.71 -20.49
N CYS A 51 3.18 6.63 -19.74
CA CYS A 51 3.23 5.29 -20.30
C CYS A 51 2.12 5.10 -21.35
N PRO A 52 2.45 4.65 -22.58
CA PRO A 52 1.44 4.45 -23.60
C PRO A 52 0.43 3.37 -23.17
N LEU A 53 -0.86 3.70 -23.25
CA LEU A 53 -1.97 2.79 -22.96
C LEU A 53 -1.95 1.55 -23.87
N ARG A 54 -1.46 1.71 -25.10
CA ARG A 54 -1.27 0.64 -26.09
C ARG A 54 -0.11 1.02 -27.00
N SER A 55 0.99 0.27 -26.94
CA SER A 55 2.14 0.47 -27.84
C SER A 55 2.00 -0.44 -29.07
N LYS A 56 2.34 0.10 -30.25
CA LYS A 56 2.61 -0.70 -31.46
C LYS A 56 4.09 -1.12 -31.55
N ASP A 57 4.96 -0.46 -30.78
CA ASP A 57 6.39 -0.72 -30.73
C ASP A 57 6.72 -1.77 -29.65
N PRO A 58 7.46 -2.85 -29.98
CA PRO A 58 7.81 -3.92 -29.03
C PRO A 58 8.74 -3.47 -27.89
N GLY A 59 9.51 -2.39 -28.09
CA GLY A 59 10.50 -1.89 -27.13
C GLY A 59 9.94 -0.99 -26.03
N GLN A 60 8.68 -0.54 -26.12
CA GLN A 60 8.09 0.33 -25.11
C GLN A 60 7.28 -0.46 -24.07
N ILE A 61 7.55 -0.21 -22.79
CA ILE A 61 6.82 -0.83 -21.70
C ILE A 61 5.41 -0.22 -21.64
N THR A 62 4.41 -1.03 -21.95
CA THR A 62 3.00 -0.64 -21.87
C THR A 62 2.53 -0.52 -20.42
N LEU A 63 1.54 0.35 -20.19
CA LEU A 63 0.96 0.61 -18.86
C LEU A 63 0.56 -0.66 -18.09
N SER A 64 -0.03 -1.64 -18.77
CA SER A 64 -0.46 -2.92 -18.15
C SER A 64 0.70 -3.83 -17.74
N LYS A 65 1.85 -3.76 -18.43
CA LYS A 65 3.07 -4.49 -18.05
C LYS A 65 3.70 -3.84 -16.81
N ARG A 66 3.76 -2.50 -16.78
CA ARG A 66 4.33 -1.75 -15.64
C ARG A 66 3.46 -1.85 -14.39
N SER A 67 2.13 -1.77 -14.53
CA SER A 67 1.21 -1.96 -13.40
C SER A 67 1.35 -3.35 -12.78
N ARG A 68 1.52 -4.40 -13.60
CA ARG A 68 1.70 -5.77 -13.12
C ARG A 68 3.06 -6.00 -12.46
N ALA A 69 4.11 -5.35 -12.95
CA ALA A 69 5.43 -5.37 -12.31
C ALA A 69 5.39 -4.70 -10.93
N LEU A 70 4.75 -3.54 -10.81
CA LEU A 70 4.60 -2.83 -9.54
C LEU A 70 3.78 -3.63 -8.51
N HIS A 71 2.68 -4.27 -8.95
CA HIS A 71 1.88 -5.14 -8.08
C HIS A 71 2.63 -6.39 -7.62
N ARG A 72 3.58 -6.90 -8.40
CA ARG A 72 4.41 -8.07 -8.02
C ARG A 72 5.54 -7.69 -7.07
N ALA A 73 6.13 -6.50 -7.22
CA ALA A 73 7.19 -6.01 -6.35
C ALA A 73 6.69 -5.43 -5.01
N ALA A 74 5.48 -4.86 -4.98
CA ALA A 74 4.94 -4.13 -3.81
C ALA A 74 3.59 -4.65 -3.30
N GLY A 75 3.12 -5.84 -3.70
CA GLY A 75 1.76 -6.32 -3.45
C GLY A 75 1.33 -6.38 -1.97
N GLY A 76 2.23 -6.80 -1.08
CA GLY A 76 1.95 -6.87 0.38
C GLY A 76 1.88 -5.49 1.05
N ASP A 77 2.82 -4.61 0.74
CA ASP A 77 2.88 -3.24 1.29
C ASP A 77 1.72 -2.38 0.76
N ALA A 78 1.45 -2.46 -0.55
CA ALA A 78 0.38 -1.71 -1.19
C ALA A 78 -1.02 -2.06 -0.65
N SER A 79 -1.28 -3.34 -0.35
CA SER A 79 -2.56 -3.77 0.22
C SER A 79 -2.74 -3.33 1.68
N GLY A 80 -1.69 -3.42 2.50
CA GLY A 80 -1.71 -2.90 3.88
C GLY A 80 -1.96 -1.40 3.93
N ARG A 81 -1.28 -0.63 3.07
CA ARG A 81 -1.51 0.82 2.93
C ARG A 81 -2.92 1.14 2.44
N TRP A 82 -3.48 0.31 1.56
CA TRP A 82 -4.86 0.48 1.09
C TRP A 82 -5.89 0.29 2.21
N VAL A 83 -5.71 -0.73 3.04
CA VAL A 83 -6.58 -0.95 4.21
C VAL A 83 -6.45 0.20 5.20
N GLY A 84 -5.22 0.60 5.53
CA GLY A 84 -4.97 1.71 6.46
C GLY A 84 -5.57 3.04 5.97
N THR A 85 -5.35 3.39 4.71
CA THR A 85 -5.93 4.60 4.10
C THR A 85 -7.45 4.52 4.00
N SER A 86 -8.03 3.35 3.71
CA SER A 86 -9.48 3.17 3.66
C SER A 86 -10.14 3.37 5.03
N VAL A 87 -9.57 2.80 6.09
CA VAL A 87 -10.06 2.98 7.47
C VAL A 87 -9.96 4.46 7.88
N MET A 88 -8.81 5.09 7.62
CA MET A 88 -8.61 6.52 7.92
C MET A 88 -9.63 7.40 7.20
N LEU A 89 -9.84 7.18 5.90
CA LEU A 89 -10.81 7.93 5.10
C LEU A 89 -12.25 7.70 5.59
N MET A 90 -12.58 6.50 6.04
CA MET A 90 -13.89 6.19 6.61
C MET A 90 -14.12 6.93 7.93
N VAL A 91 -13.11 7.01 8.80
CA VAL A 91 -13.16 7.82 10.04
C VAL A 91 -13.31 9.30 9.71
N ILE A 92 -12.54 9.83 8.75
CA ILE A 92 -12.65 11.23 8.31
C ILE A 92 -14.04 11.52 7.73
N ALA A 93 -14.56 10.66 6.85
CA ALA A 93 -15.88 10.82 6.26
C ALA A 93 -16.98 10.82 7.33
N GLY A 94 -16.91 9.89 8.29
CA GLY A 94 -17.83 9.82 9.43
C GLY A 94 -17.76 11.06 10.31
N GLY A 95 -16.54 11.53 10.62
CA GLY A 95 -16.31 12.74 11.40
C GLY A 95 -16.84 14.01 10.71
N LEU A 96 -16.62 14.15 9.39
CA LEU A 96 -17.13 15.26 8.59
C LEU A 96 -18.66 15.24 8.50
N PHE A 97 -19.25 14.07 8.31
CA PHE A 97 -20.71 13.93 8.30
C PHE A 97 -21.29 14.31 9.66
N TYR A 98 -20.72 13.79 10.75
CA TYR A 98 -21.19 14.09 12.10
C TYR A 98 -21.03 15.57 12.45
N SER A 99 -19.92 16.21 12.05
CA SER A 99 -19.70 17.64 12.31
C SER A 99 -20.72 18.51 11.56
N MET A 100 -21.03 18.20 10.30
CA MET A 100 -22.09 18.90 9.55
C MET A 100 -23.48 18.68 10.15
N TYR A 101 -23.80 17.43 10.54
CA TYR A 101 -25.07 17.09 11.19
C TYR A 101 -25.23 17.83 12.53
N TRP A 102 -24.19 17.80 13.36
CA TRP A 102 -24.15 18.48 14.65
C TRP A 102 -24.25 20.00 14.49
N LEU A 103 -23.51 20.58 13.55
CA LEU A 103 -23.56 22.01 13.25
C LEU A 103 -24.97 22.46 12.86
N ARG A 104 -25.67 21.69 12.03
CA ARG A 104 -27.09 21.95 11.72
C ARG A 104 -27.98 21.84 12.96
N GLY A 105 -27.78 20.83 13.79
CA GLY A 105 -28.53 20.64 15.03
C GLY A 105 -28.40 21.83 15.97
N VAL A 106 -27.21 22.42 16.07
CA VAL A 106 -26.94 23.60 16.91
C VAL A 106 -27.46 24.90 16.29
N ILE A 107 -27.26 25.12 14.98
CA ILE A 107 -27.67 26.38 14.33
C ILE A 107 -29.18 26.47 14.12
N VAL A 108 -29.80 25.37 13.68
CA VAL A 108 -31.21 25.36 13.25
C VAL A 108 -32.13 24.72 14.29
N GLY A 109 -31.58 23.97 15.26
CA GLY A 109 -32.35 23.31 16.32
C GLY A 109 -33.03 22.00 15.90
N TYR A 110 -32.89 21.55 14.65
CA TYR A 110 -33.50 20.32 14.15
C TYR A 110 -32.51 19.14 14.18
N TRP A 111 -32.80 18.17 15.04
CA TRP A 111 -32.03 16.92 15.24
C TRP A 111 -32.65 15.73 14.51
N ASP A 112 -33.20 15.98 13.32
CA ASP A 112 -33.82 14.95 12.49
C ASP A 112 -32.93 14.59 11.29
N ILE A 113 -32.79 13.29 11.01
CA ILE A 113 -32.08 12.77 9.83
C ILE A 113 -33.04 12.83 8.63
N GLY A 114 -33.33 14.06 8.21
CA GLY A 114 -34.23 14.34 7.10
C GLY A 114 -33.53 14.30 5.74
N ARG A 115 -34.31 14.62 4.70
CA ARG A 115 -33.86 14.59 3.29
C ARG A 115 -32.60 15.42 3.02
N VAL A 116 -32.46 16.58 3.67
CA VAL A 116 -31.30 17.48 3.47
C VAL A 116 -30.00 16.84 3.98
N VAL A 117 -30.05 16.16 5.13
CA VAL A 117 -28.86 15.49 5.70
C VAL A 117 -28.40 14.36 4.78
N LEU A 118 -29.35 13.60 4.25
CA LEU A 118 -29.06 12.46 3.38
C LEU A 118 -28.67 12.86 1.95
N LEU A 119 -29.28 13.90 1.38
CA LEU A 119 -29.06 14.31 -0.02
C LEU A 119 -27.95 15.35 -0.18
N VAL A 120 -27.57 16.05 0.89
CA VAL A 120 -26.55 17.12 0.82
C VAL A 120 -25.36 16.78 1.70
N PHE A 121 -25.56 16.57 3.01
CA PHE A 121 -24.43 16.43 3.94
C PHE A 121 -23.70 15.10 3.77
N TYR A 122 -24.44 14.01 3.61
CA TYR A 122 -23.86 12.69 3.35
C TYR A 122 -23.00 12.66 2.08
N PRO A 123 -23.49 13.06 0.89
CA PRO A 123 -22.64 13.09 -0.30
C PRO A 123 -21.53 14.13 -0.20
N ALA A 124 -21.74 15.29 0.44
CA ALA A 124 -20.69 16.28 0.63
C ALA A 124 -19.52 15.73 1.47
N ALA A 125 -19.80 15.05 2.58
CA ALA A 125 -18.78 14.41 3.41
C ALA A 125 -17.99 13.35 2.62
N LEU A 126 -18.69 12.52 1.83
CA LEU A 126 -18.06 11.53 0.96
C LEU A 126 -17.23 12.16 -0.16
N TRP A 127 -17.66 13.28 -0.73
CA TRP A 127 -16.91 14.00 -1.77
C TRP A 127 -15.61 14.58 -1.22
N ILE A 128 -15.64 15.16 -0.02
CA ILE A 128 -14.43 15.69 0.63
C ILE A 128 -13.46 14.55 0.92
N ALA A 129 -13.92 13.45 1.52
CA ALA A 129 -13.10 12.26 1.75
C ALA A 129 -12.58 11.67 0.43
N GLY A 130 -13.41 11.64 -0.60
CA GLY A 130 -13.05 11.19 -1.95
C GLY A 130 -11.96 12.05 -2.58
N ALA A 131 -12.04 13.38 -2.45
CA ALA A 131 -11.00 14.30 -2.92
C ALA A 131 -9.68 14.06 -2.18
N LEU A 132 -9.72 13.93 -0.85
CA LEU A 132 -8.54 13.61 -0.04
C LEU A 132 -7.92 12.27 -0.44
N SER A 133 -8.75 11.27 -0.76
CA SER A 133 -8.26 9.96 -1.21
C SER A 133 -7.42 10.01 -2.49
N VAL A 134 -7.70 10.97 -3.39
CA VAL A 134 -6.90 11.16 -4.62
C VAL A 134 -5.50 11.65 -4.25
N VAL A 135 -5.38 12.60 -3.33
CA VAL A 135 -4.10 13.15 -2.88
C VAL A 135 -3.28 12.09 -2.14
N LEU A 136 -3.90 11.37 -1.21
CA LEU A 136 -3.21 10.29 -0.47
C LEU A 136 -2.69 9.20 -1.40
N ARG A 137 -3.46 8.85 -2.42
CA ARG A 137 -3.07 7.86 -3.43
C ARG A 137 -1.89 8.35 -4.28
N MET A 138 -1.89 9.62 -4.68
CA MET A 138 -0.77 10.25 -5.38
C MET A 138 0.51 10.20 -4.53
N LEU A 139 0.41 10.53 -3.23
CA LEU A 139 1.55 10.48 -2.33
C LEU A 139 2.07 9.05 -2.14
N CYS A 140 1.17 8.09 -1.94
CA CYS A 140 1.55 6.68 -1.81
C CYS A 140 2.23 6.13 -3.07
N TYR A 141 1.83 6.62 -4.25
CA TYR A 141 2.47 6.26 -5.50
C TYR A 141 3.91 6.79 -5.59
N VAL A 142 4.11 8.09 -5.31
CA VAL A 142 5.46 8.70 -5.34
C VAL A 142 6.39 8.02 -4.35
N ASP A 143 5.91 7.78 -3.13
CA ASP A 143 6.66 7.08 -2.09
C ASP A 143 7.04 5.65 -2.52
N SER A 144 6.10 4.89 -3.09
CA SER A 144 6.37 3.55 -3.62
C SER A 144 7.43 3.58 -4.71
N ARG A 145 7.38 4.60 -5.58
CA ARG A 145 8.30 4.76 -6.70
C ARG A 145 9.71 5.13 -6.24
N ILE A 146 9.85 6.01 -5.24
CA ILE A 146 11.15 6.30 -4.60
C ILE A 146 11.71 5.03 -3.96
N ARG A 147 10.87 4.23 -3.31
CA ARG A 147 11.33 3.01 -2.63
C ARG A 147 11.82 1.95 -3.62
N THR A 148 11.08 1.71 -4.70
CA THR A 148 11.45 0.66 -5.68
C THR A 148 12.54 1.13 -6.64
N GLU A 149 12.44 2.33 -7.21
CA GLU A 149 13.44 2.83 -8.16
C GLU A 149 14.70 3.35 -7.43
N GLY A 150 14.57 3.89 -6.21
CA GLY A 150 15.70 4.35 -5.42
C GLY A 150 16.58 3.22 -4.88
N TRP A 151 15.97 2.10 -4.45
CA TRP A 151 16.74 0.92 -4.05
C TRP A 151 17.45 0.26 -5.23
N ASP A 152 16.79 0.12 -6.37
CA ASP A 152 17.40 -0.51 -7.56
C ASP A 152 18.59 0.32 -8.06
N VAL A 153 18.49 1.65 -8.04
CA VAL A 153 19.61 2.55 -8.40
C VAL A 153 20.73 2.47 -7.37
N GLU A 154 20.43 2.49 -6.07
CA GLU A 154 21.45 2.39 -5.03
C GLU A 154 22.18 1.04 -5.08
N LEU A 155 21.45 -0.06 -5.27
CA LEU A 155 22.03 -1.40 -5.41
C LEU A 155 22.85 -1.53 -6.70
N ALA A 156 22.39 -0.95 -7.81
CA ALA A 156 23.14 -0.93 -9.07
C ALA A 156 24.44 -0.13 -8.93
N ILE A 157 24.42 1.03 -8.26
CA ILE A 157 25.62 1.83 -8.00
C ILE A 157 26.57 1.08 -7.08
N ARG A 158 26.09 0.49 -5.98
CA ARG A 158 26.94 -0.31 -5.07
C ARG A 158 27.56 -1.51 -5.80
N ALA A 159 26.82 -2.18 -6.67
CA ALA A 159 27.33 -3.27 -7.49
C ALA A 159 28.36 -2.80 -8.53
N GLU A 160 28.14 -1.65 -9.16
CA GLU A 160 29.10 -1.06 -10.10
C GLU A 160 30.36 -0.57 -9.39
N VAL A 161 30.24 0.01 -8.19
CA VAL A 161 31.37 0.37 -7.32
C VAL A 161 32.17 -0.87 -6.93
N LEU A 162 31.52 -1.95 -6.51
CA LEU A 162 32.19 -3.22 -6.20
C LEU A 162 32.90 -3.84 -7.41
N ARG A 163 32.40 -3.59 -8.62
CA ARG A 163 32.98 -4.10 -9.87
C ARG A 163 34.10 -3.22 -10.43
N GLN A 164 34.05 -1.91 -10.20
CA GLN A 164 35.08 -0.96 -10.63
C GLN A 164 36.21 -0.81 -9.61
N PHE A 165 35.92 -1.06 -8.33
CA PHE A 165 36.88 -1.07 -7.23
C PHE A 165 36.86 -2.41 -6.48
N PRO A 166 37.06 -3.56 -7.16
CA PRO A 166 37.25 -4.85 -6.51
C PRO A 166 38.64 -4.85 -5.88
N GLU A 167 38.74 -4.29 -4.68
CA GLU A 167 39.93 -4.39 -3.84
C GLU A 167 41.20 -3.75 -4.45
N ASP A 168 41.15 -2.45 -4.74
CA ASP A 168 42.38 -1.65 -4.74
C ASP A 168 42.31 -0.65 -3.57
N GLU A 169 43.21 -0.90 -2.63
CA GLU A 169 43.60 -0.11 -1.47
C GLU A 169 42.79 -0.32 -0.19
N GLY A 170 43.47 -0.95 0.77
CA GLY A 170 43.21 -0.71 2.18
C GLY A 170 43.27 0.80 2.44
N PHE A 171 42.13 1.45 2.36
CA PHE A 171 41.85 2.66 3.13
C PHE A 171 41.83 2.20 4.58
N GLY A 172 43.03 2.16 5.17
CA GLY A 172 43.22 2.01 6.59
C GLY A 172 42.28 2.94 7.32
N GLU A 173 41.62 2.41 8.34
CA GLU A 173 41.58 3.03 9.66
C GLU A 173 41.63 4.57 9.67
N ALA A 174 40.74 5.21 8.91
CA ALA A 174 40.50 6.64 9.01
C ALA A 174 39.52 6.83 10.16
N THR A 175 40.08 6.71 11.36
CA THR A 175 39.80 7.54 12.54
C THR A 175 38.59 8.47 12.38
N VAL A 176 37.40 7.95 12.68
CA VAL A 176 36.34 8.78 13.25
C VAL A 176 36.56 8.75 14.76
N SER A 177 37.51 9.56 15.21
CA SER A 177 37.68 9.95 16.61
C SER A 177 36.52 10.84 17.04
N GLY A 178 35.38 10.22 17.37
CA GLY A 178 34.37 10.80 18.26
C GLY A 178 34.73 10.52 19.73
N PRO A 179 34.44 11.44 20.67
CA PRO A 179 35.00 11.38 22.01
C PRO A 179 34.49 10.16 22.79
N SER A 180 35.46 9.43 23.34
CA SER A 180 35.34 8.36 24.31
C SER A 180 34.23 8.58 25.36
N ALA A 181 33.26 7.66 25.39
CA ALA A 181 32.52 7.30 26.59
C ALA A 181 32.65 5.79 26.83
N SER A 182 33.80 5.42 27.39
CA SER A 182 33.98 4.38 28.42
C SER A 182 33.15 3.09 28.29
N GLN A 183 33.69 2.11 27.55
CA GLN A 183 33.37 0.70 27.77
C GLN A 183 34.55 0.04 28.51
N LYS A 184 34.37 -0.18 29.81
CA LYS A 184 35.35 -0.82 30.69
C LYS A 184 34.90 -2.26 30.97
N ASN A 185 35.88 -3.17 30.92
CA ASN A 185 35.93 -4.59 31.35
C ASN A 185 35.41 -5.58 30.28
N VAL A 186 36.21 -6.37 29.56
CA VAL A 186 37.28 -7.34 29.93
C VAL A 186 36.80 -8.41 30.91
N ALA A 187 36.56 -9.63 30.42
CA ALA A 187 37.29 -10.83 30.86
C ALA A 187 36.85 -12.12 30.12
N ALA A 188 37.83 -12.76 29.49
CA ALA A 188 38.07 -14.21 29.39
C ALA A 188 37.14 -15.11 28.54
N THR A 189 37.67 -15.45 27.36
CA THR A 189 37.53 -16.75 26.67
C THR A 189 37.96 -17.92 27.58
N PRO A 190 37.31 -19.09 27.46
CA PRO A 190 38.05 -20.25 26.94
C PRO A 190 37.30 -21.04 25.84
N GLU A 191 38.02 -21.24 24.73
CA GLU A 191 38.14 -22.44 23.89
C GLU A 191 36.88 -23.28 23.52
N PRO A 192 36.52 -23.39 22.22
CA PRO A 192 35.56 -24.38 21.76
C PRO A 192 36.22 -25.73 21.47
N ALA A 193 35.71 -26.78 22.10
CA ALA A 193 36.12 -28.16 21.90
C ALA A 193 35.91 -28.64 20.45
N THR A 194 36.96 -29.20 19.87
CA THR A 194 37.01 -29.92 18.60
C THR A 194 36.15 -31.19 18.64
N PRO A 195 35.26 -31.44 17.66
CA PRO A 195 34.71 -32.77 17.44
C PRO A 195 35.66 -33.61 16.56
N GLU A 196 36.02 -34.77 17.08
CA GLU A 196 36.83 -35.85 16.51
C GLU A 196 36.28 -36.36 15.15
N PRO A 197 37.12 -36.63 14.14
CA PRO A 197 36.68 -37.21 12.88
C PRO A 197 36.55 -38.74 12.99
N ALA A 198 35.36 -39.26 12.69
CA ALA A 198 35.08 -40.69 12.64
C ALA A 198 35.86 -41.37 11.49
N THR A 199 36.73 -42.29 11.86
CA THR A 199 37.47 -43.20 10.96
C THR A 199 36.52 -44.28 10.41
N PRO A 200 36.47 -44.53 9.10
CA PRO A 200 35.79 -45.70 8.57
C PRO A 200 36.65 -46.96 8.70
N GLU A 201 36.00 -48.02 9.19
CA GLU A 201 36.47 -49.39 9.43
C GLU A 201 37.04 -50.04 8.15
N PRO A 202 38.19 -50.76 8.21
CA PRO A 202 38.73 -51.46 7.05
C PRO A 202 38.01 -52.80 6.80
N ALA A 203 37.47 -52.95 5.58
CA ALA A 203 36.89 -54.18 5.07
C ALA A 203 37.91 -55.33 5.10
N THR A 204 37.49 -56.42 5.74
CA THR A 204 38.19 -57.71 5.82
C THR A 204 38.11 -58.44 4.48
N LEU A 205 39.23 -58.57 3.77
CA LEU A 205 39.42 -59.66 2.79
C LEU A 205 40.88 -60.13 2.79
N ARG A 206 41.17 -61.12 3.64
CA ARG A 206 42.32 -62.00 3.50
C ARG A 206 41.90 -63.41 3.89
N GLY A 207 41.96 -64.34 2.94
CA GLY A 207 42.19 -65.75 3.24
C GLY A 207 41.47 -66.77 2.38
N GLY A 208 42.21 -67.35 1.42
CA GLY A 208 42.30 -68.81 1.30
C GLY A 208 41.59 -69.46 0.11
N GLY A 209 42.38 -70.08 -0.77
CA GLY A 209 41.91 -71.05 -1.77
C GLY A 209 42.58 -70.88 -3.11
#